data_AF-A0A538SX10-F1
#
_entry.id   AF-A0A538SX10-F1
#
_cell.length_a   1.000
_cell.length_b   1.000
_cell.length_c   1.000
_cell.angle_alpha   90.00
_cell.angle_beta   90.00
_cell.angle_gamma   90.00
#
_symmetry.space_group_name_H-M   'P 1'
#
loop_
_entity.id
_entity.type
_entity.pdbx_description
1 polymer ?
#
loop_
_entity_poly.entity_id
_entity_poly.type
_entity_poly.pdbx_seq_one_letter_code
_entity_poly.pdbx_strand_id
1 'polypeptide(L)'
;MESPNDTKNEEPVTGFRIRSGPTYAFALVVFALVAAGVSLHAQTVRMGADTPPRPGAVDTTVTITVEALKPGVYAAKISYVWTGWVELGDGILVIDTGFSEAGARALADTIRARSGPQPIRYVVNTHQHEDHTGGDRYFATLGATFIAQEKVAGEIQHLLTWAPGETGDSLSHSGLTPTVKKISLRASYGGTKRPVRVIHLGRPAHTAGDLVVYLPKQGVLFAGDLVSNRSVPWLLDPDMSVNGWLQSLDSLLTPAFKIETLVPGHGVLGKPQASIQFTYHYLLDVREKASTVAAWGTKLNQIRDWGYLGAYEGLEFYEEVHFMNMRRLYNEAKGIKTPGRKNMHVFKRT
;
A
#
# COMPACT_ATOMS: atom_id res chain seq x y z
N MET A 1 41.00 -8.54 89.06
CA MET A 1 40.44 -7.31 88.47
C MET A 1 39.38 -7.74 87.47
N GLU A 2 38.33 -6.95 87.33
CA GLU A 2 36.96 -7.47 87.17
C GLU A 2 36.53 -7.81 85.72
N SER A 3 35.73 -8.88 85.63
CA SER A 3 34.61 -9.07 84.70
C SER A 3 33.28 -8.77 85.48
N PRO A 4 32.04 -8.87 84.95
CA PRO A 4 31.48 -9.80 83.94
C PRO A 4 30.78 -9.01 82.80
N ASN A 5 29.74 -9.42 82.04
CA ASN A 5 28.87 -10.62 81.95
C ASN A 5 28.29 -10.67 80.50
N ASP A 6 27.60 -11.70 79.97
CA ASP A 6 27.19 -13.04 80.43
C ASP A 6 27.24 -14.00 79.21
N THR A 7 26.30 -14.93 79.10
CA THR A 7 26.14 -16.01 78.12
C THR A 7 24.64 -16.25 77.83
N LYS A 8 24.31 -16.86 76.68
CA LYS A 8 23.45 -18.08 76.57
C LYS A 8 22.95 -18.36 75.15
N ASN A 9 23.21 -19.60 74.72
CA ASN A 9 22.31 -20.61 74.13
C ASN A 9 21.56 -20.28 72.79
N GLU A 10 21.27 -21.24 71.91
CA GLU A 10 21.12 -22.70 72.10
C GLU A 10 21.47 -23.51 70.81
N GLU A 11 21.57 -24.84 70.92
CA GLU A 11 22.09 -25.77 69.89
C GLU A 11 20.98 -26.60 69.16
N PRO A 12 21.25 -27.57 68.26
CA PRO A 12 20.43 -27.82 67.06
C PRO A 12 19.41 -28.97 67.18
N VAL A 13 18.43 -29.02 66.26
CA VAL A 13 17.55 -30.19 66.07
C VAL A 13 17.33 -30.56 64.59
N THR A 14 17.38 -31.87 64.37
CA THR A 14 17.22 -32.66 63.13
C THR A 14 15.91 -32.45 62.35
N GLY A 15 15.99 -32.62 61.02
CA GLY A 15 14.87 -32.48 60.07
C GLY A 15 13.78 -33.57 60.08
N PHE A 16 12.96 -33.63 59.01
CA PHE A 16 12.07 -34.77 58.76
C PHE A 16 11.70 -34.98 57.28
N ARG A 17 11.24 -36.21 56.99
CA ARG A 17 10.82 -36.73 55.67
C ARG A 17 9.64 -35.98 55.05
N ILE A 18 9.67 -35.80 53.73
CA ILE A 18 8.45 -35.61 52.93
C ILE A 18 7.68 -36.94 52.91
N ARG A 19 6.44 -36.94 53.41
CA ARG A 19 5.48 -38.04 53.22
C ARG A 19 4.69 -37.86 51.93
N SER A 20 4.36 -38.97 51.28
CA SER A 20 3.61 -39.04 50.04
C SER A 20 2.09 -39.10 50.25
N GLY A 21 1.35 -38.57 49.26
CA GLY A 21 -0.06 -38.88 48.98
C GLY A 21 -1.04 -37.70 49.08
N PRO A 22 -2.24 -37.78 48.46
CA PRO A 22 -2.70 -38.79 47.50
C PRO A 22 -2.91 -38.22 46.07
N THR A 23 -2.97 -39.13 45.10
CA THR A 23 -3.39 -38.87 43.71
C THR A 23 -4.87 -38.48 43.61
N TYR A 24 -5.19 -37.47 42.79
CA TYR A 24 -6.54 -37.27 42.26
C TYR A 24 -6.55 -37.46 40.74
N ALA A 25 -7.53 -38.21 40.26
CA ALA A 25 -7.62 -38.64 38.87
C ALA A 25 -8.10 -37.51 37.94
N PHE A 26 -7.66 -37.57 36.68
CA PHE A 26 -8.16 -36.71 35.61
C PHE A 26 -9.64 -36.97 35.34
N ALA A 27 -10.48 -35.93 35.50
CA ALA A 27 -11.82 -35.91 34.94
C ALA A 27 -11.78 -35.29 33.53
N LEU A 28 -12.01 -36.10 32.50
CA LEU A 28 -12.18 -35.65 31.13
C LEU A 28 -13.51 -34.91 30.98
N VAL A 29 -13.47 -33.59 30.81
CA VAL A 29 -14.64 -32.78 30.41
C VAL A 29 -14.57 -32.55 28.90
N VAL A 30 -15.41 -33.26 28.15
CA VAL A 30 -15.58 -33.09 26.71
C VAL A 30 -16.51 -31.91 26.44
N PHE A 31 -15.98 -30.82 25.88
CA PHE A 31 -16.80 -29.75 25.32
C PHE A 31 -17.16 -30.06 23.87
N ALA A 32 -18.43 -30.36 23.61
CA ALA A 32 -18.96 -30.48 22.26
C ALA A 32 -19.21 -29.07 21.67
N LEU A 33 -18.44 -28.68 20.66
CA LEU A 33 -18.69 -27.46 19.88
C LEU A 33 -19.63 -27.78 18.72
N VAL A 34 -20.83 -27.19 18.75
CA VAL A 34 -21.80 -27.26 17.67
C VAL A 34 -21.34 -26.37 16.51
N ALA A 35 -20.87 -27.00 15.43
CA ALA A 35 -20.53 -26.30 14.20
C ALA A 35 -21.79 -25.94 13.39
N ALA A 36 -22.29 -24.71 13.56
CA ALA A 36 -23.26 -24.13 12.64
C ALA A 36 -22.52 -23.65 11.38
N GLY A 37 -22.86 -24.23 10.22
CA GLY A 37 -22.10 -24.04 8.98
C GLY A 37 -22.28 -22.67 8.32
N VAL A 38 -21.19 -22.13 7.79
CA VAL A 38 -21.18 -21.09 6.74
C VAL A 38 -20.39 -21.64 5.56
N SER A 39 -21.07 -22.15 4.54
CA SER A 39 -20.43 -22.72 3.36
C SER A 39 -19.93 -21.63 2.41
N LEU A 40 -18.68 -21.16 2.60
CA LEU A 40 -17.96 -20.42 1.57
C LEU A 40 -17.69 -21.33 0.37
N HIS A 41 -18.50 -21.17 -0.69
CA HIS A 41 -18.20 -21.76 -1.99
C HIS A 41 -17.15 -20.91 -2.72
N ALA A 42 -15.88 -21.09 -2.34
CA ALA A 42 -14.77 -20.68 -3.19
C ALA A 42 -14.67 -21.66 -4.37
N GLN A 43 -15.11 -21.25 -5.56
CA GLN A 43 -14.87 -22.03 -6.78
C GLN A 43 -13.42 -21.88 -7.24
N THR A 44 -12.50 -22.63 -6.60
CA THR A 44 -11.17 -22.86 -7.15
C THR A 44 -11.25 -23.90 -8.26
N VAL A 45 -11.31 -23.44 -9.51
CA VAL A 45 -11.01 -24.29 -10.68
C VAL A 45 -9.49 -24.49 -10.72
N ARG A 46 -9.02 -25.71 -10.54
CA ARG A 46 -7.61 -26.11 -10.76
C ARG A 46 -7.53 -27.09 -11.91
N MET A 47 -6.73 -26.77 -12.93
CA MET A 47 -6.39 -27.62 -14.07
C MET A 47 -4.94 -27.36 -14.46
N GLY A 48 -4.13 -28.40 -14.63
CA GLY A 48 -2.76 -28.33 -15.16
C GLY A 48 -1.66 -28.32 -14.09
N ALA A 49 -0.64 -29.16 -14.28
CA ALA A 49 0.54 -29.27 -13.42
C ALA A 49 1.65 -28.30 -13.83
N ASP A 50 2.60 -28.08 -12.92
CA ASP A 50 3.61 -27.01 -13.00
C ASP A 50 4.46 -27.02 -14.27
N THR A 51 4.49 -25.88 -14.95
CA THR A 51 5.64 -25.44 -15.74
C THR A 51 5.67 -23.91 -15.72
N PRO A 52 6.77 -23.25 -15.32
CA PRO A 52 6.83 -21.79 -15.35
C PRO A 52 6.66 -21.30 -16.80
N PRO A 53 5.83 -20.27 -17.05
CA PRO A 53 5.54 -19.81 -18.39
C PRO A 53 6.81 -19.29 -19.09
N ARG A 54 6.98 -19.66 -20.36
CA ARG A 54 8.05 -19.08 -21.20
C ARG A 54 7.81 -17.58 -21.38
N PRO A 55 8.87 -16.75 -21.44
CA PRO A 55 8.74 -15.36 -21.87
C PRO A 55 8.13 -15.30 -23.28
N GLY A 56 6.95 -14.71 -23.42
CA GLY A 56 6.26 -14.56 -24.71
C GLY A 56 4.76 -14.91 -24.72
N ALA A 57 4.25 -15.61 -23.70
CA ALA A 57 2.81 -15.70 -23.49
C ALA A 57 2.34 -14.48 -22.69
N VAL A 58 1.57 -13.60 -23.32
CA VAL A 58 0.86 -12.53 -22.58
C VAL A 58 -0.34 -13.19 -21.92
N ASP A 59 -0.27 -13.37 -20.60
CA ASP A 59 -1.45 -13.71 -19.81
C ASP A 59 -2.41 -12.51 -19.83
N THR A 60 -3.55 -12.68 -20.48
CA THR A 60 -4.61 -11.66 -20.57
C THR A 60 -5.63 -11.77 -19.44
N THR A 61 -5.42 -12.68 -18.49
CA THR A 61 -6.32 -12.92 -17.35
C THR A 61 -6.22 -11.80 -16.33
N VAL A 62 -7.11 -10.81 -16.45
CA VAL A 62 -7.27 -9.76 -15.43
C VAL A 62 -7.80 -10.39 -14.14
N THR A 63 -6.91 -10.57 -13.16
CA THR A 63 -7.32 -10.97 -11.80
C THR A 63 -7.72 -9.73 -11.00
N ILE A 64 -8.98 -9.71 -10.54
CA ILE A 64 -9.51 -8.69 -9.63
C ILE A 64 -9.96 -9.35 -8.31
N THR A 65 -9.36 -8.93 -7.20
CA THR A 65 -9.76 -9.34 -5.84
C THR A 65 -10.55 -8.20 -5.20
N VAL A 66 -11.74 -8.45 -4.65
CA VAL A 66 -12.59 -7.40 -4.07
C VAL A 66 -12.84 -7.62 -2.60
N GLU A 67 -12.56 -6.59 -1.80
CA GLU A 67 -12.81 -6.55 -0.36
C GLU A 67 -13.91 -5.54 -0.02
N ALA A 68 -14.97 -5.99 0.65
CA ALA A 68 -16.06 -5.14 1.12
C ALA A 68 -15.72 -4.58 2.51
N LEU A 69 -15.11 -3.39 2.53
CA LEU A 69 -14.54 -2.81 3.75
C LEU A 69 -15.63 -2.34 4.73
N LYS A 70 -16.65 -1.64 4.20
CA LYS A 70 -17.83 -1.13 4.92
C LYS A 70 -19.01 -1.06 3.93
N PRO A 71 -20.29 -0.93 4.37
CA PRO A 71 -21.43 -0.86 3.46
C PRO A 71 -21.33 0.25 2.39
N GLY A 72 -21.08 -0.15 1.14
CA GLY A 72 -20.85 0.72 -0.01
C GLY A 72 -19.47 1.40 -0.07
N VAL A 73 -18.46 0.75 0.52
CA VAL A 73 -17.03 1.12 0.41
C VAL A 73 -16.24 -0.15 0.17
N TYR A 74 -15.58 -0.24 -0.98
CA TYR A 74 -14.89 -1.44 -1.43
C TYR A 74 -13.47 -1.10 -1.88
N ALA A 75 -12.54 -2.03 -1.66
CA ALA A 75 -11.23 -2.03 -2.29
C ALA A 75 -11.19 -3.14 -3.36
N ALA A 76 -10.44 -2.90 -4.43
CA ALA A 76 -10.18 -3.90 -5.47
C ALA A 76 -8.68 -3.97 -5.75
N LYS A 77 -8.05 -5.14 -5.58
CA LYS A 77 -6.69 -5.35 -6.09
C LYS A 77 -6.77 -5.84 -7.53
N ILE A 78 -6.18 -5.10 -8.46
CA ILE A 78 -6.05 -5.44 -9.88
C ILE A 78 -4.57 -5.69 -10.13
N SER A 79 -4.22 -6.93 -10.46
CA SER A 79 -2.83 -7.39 -10.46
C SER A 79 -2.11 -7.06 -9.12
N TYR A 80 -1.20 -6.09 -9.11
CA TYR A 80 -0.40 -5.70 -7.93
C TYR A 80 -0.85 -4.38 -7.27
N VAL A 81 -1.84 -3.67 -7.85
CA VAL A 81 -2.30 -2.33 -7.39
C VAL A 81 -3.65 -2.43 -6.71
N TRP A 82 -3.84 -1.69 -5.62
CA TRP A 82 -5.15 -1.47 -5.01
C TRP A 82 -5.83 -0.21 -5.56
N THR A 83 -7.02 -0.41 -6.11
CA THR A 83 -8.01 0.63 -6.38
C THR A 83 -9.16 0.51 -5.36
N GLY A 84 -10.19 1.33 -5.50
CA GLY A 84 -11.43 1.15 -4.75
C GLY A 84 -12.60 1.95 -5.31
N TRP A 85 -13.76 1.79 -4.69
CA TRP A 85 -14.90 2.65 -4.99
C TRP A 85 -15.82 2.89 -3.78
N VAL A 86 -16.55 3.99 -3.87
CA VAL A 86 -17.50 4.47 -2.86
C VAL A 86 -18.82 4.78 -3.53
N GLU A 87 -19.90 4.18 -3.02
CA GLU A 87 -21.26 4.53 -3.40
C GLU A 87 -21.66 5.89 -2.75
N LEU A 88 -21.62 6.99 -3.47
CA LEU A 88 -21.99 8.31 -2.92
C LEU A 88 -23.49 8.43 -2.62
N GLY A 89 -24.32 7.67 -3.36
CA GLY A 89 -25.78 7.66 -3.29
C GLY A 89 -26.44 8.30 -4.51
N ASP A 90 -25.78 9.27 -5.13
CA ASP A 90 -26.12 9.89 -6.43
C ASP A 90 -25.24 9.38 -7.59
N GLY A 91 -24.39 8.39 -7.31
CA GLY A 91 -23.44 7.76 -8.21
C GLY A 91 -22.25 7.13 -7.48
N ILE A 92 -21.23 6.72 -8.24
CA ILE A 92 -19.99 6.10 -7.75
C ILE A 92 -18.82 7.09 -7.84
N LEU A 93 -17.96 7.08 -6.82
CA LEU A 93 -16.60 7.63 -6.85
C LEU A 93 -15.63 6.45 -6.87
N VAL A 94 -14.75 6.41 -7.88
CA VAL A 94 -13.66 5.43 -8.03
C VAL A 94 -12.36 6.07 -7.51
N ILE A 95 -11.48 5.26 -6.94
CA ILE A 95 -10.17 5.65 -6.40
C ILE A 95 -9.13 4.82 -7.13
N ASP A 96 -8.38 5.46 -8.03
CA ASP A 96 -7.48 4.85 -9.01
C ASP A 96 -8.16 3.84 -9.97
N THR A 97 -7.57 3.61 -11.13
CA THR A 97 -8.20 2.84 -12.23
C THR A 97 -7.41 1.62 -12.67
N GLY A 98 -6.22 1.41 -12.08
CA GLY A 98 -5.33 0.29 -12.39
C GLY A 98 -4.46 0.56 -13.62
N PHE A 99 -3.59 -0.41 -13.94
CA PHE A 99 -2.53 -0.29 -14.94
C PHE A 99 -2.98 -0.39 -16.41
N SER A 100 -4.20 -0.87 -16.71
CA SER A 100 -4.61 -1.15 -18.10
C SER A 100 -6.09 -0.98 -18.38
N GLU A 101 -6.43 -0.77 -19.66
CA GLU A 101 -7.81 -0.68 -20.15
C GLU A 101 -8.63 -1.94 -19.83
N ALA A 102 -8.02 -3.13 -19.92
CA ALA A 102 -8.66 -4.39 -19.56
C ALA A 102 -8.95 -4.47 -18.05
N GLY A 103 -8.02 -4.02 -17.21
CA GLY A 103 -8.22 -3.86 -15.77
C GLY A 103 -9.36 -2.91 -15.44
N ALA A 104 -9.40 -1.76 -16.12
CA ALA A 104 -10.43 -0.73 -15.95
C ALA A 104 -11.83 -1.21 -16.34
N ARG A 105 -11.94 -1.98 -17.44
CA ARG A 105 -13.19 -2.64 -17.87
C ARG A 105 -13.68 -3.62 -16.81
N ALA A 106 -12.79 -4.52 -16.34
CA ALA A 106 -13.12 -5.47 -15.27
C ALA A 106 -13.53 -4.77 -13.96
N LEU A 107 -12.90 -3.64 -13.62
CA LEU A 107 -13.26 -2.82 -12.46
C LEU A 107 -14.65 -2.21 -12.61
N ALA A 108 -14.96 -1.58 -13.75
CA ALA A 108 -16.28 -0.99 -13.99
C ALA A 108 -17.40 -2.04 -14.03
N ASP A 109 -17.15 -3.21 -14.62
CA ASP A 109 -18.09 -4.34 -14.60
C ASP A 109 -18.31 -4.87 -13.18
N THR A 110 -17.25 -4.96 -12.38
CA THR A 110 -17.31 -5.34 -10.96
C THR A 110 -18.08 -4.33 -10.12
N ILE A 111 -17.86 -3.03 -10.34
CA ILE A 111 -18.60 -1.93 -9.70
C ILE A 111 -20.09 -2.07 -10.03
N ARG A 112 -20.43 -2.25 -11.31
CA ARG A 112 -21.81 -2.40 -11.82
C ARG A 112 -22.50 -3.63 -11.24
N ALA A 113 -21.81 -4.76 -11.17
CA ALA A 113 -22.33 -6.02 -10.62
C ALA A 113 -22.61 -5.93 -9.11
N ARG A 114 -21.79 -5.19 -8.35
CA ARG A 114 -21.92 -5.07 -6.88
C ARG A 114 -22.76 -3.88 -6.41
N SER A 115 -22.81 -2.80 -7.19
CA SER A 115 -23.39 -1.50 -6.78
C SER A 115 -24.61 -1.11 -7.63
N GLY A 116 -24.98 -1.92 -8.61
CA GLY A 116 -26.03 -1.62 -9.58
C GLY A 116 -25.58 -0.61 -10.66
N PRO A 117 -26.51 -0.20 -11.56
CA PRO A 117 -26.23 0.66 -12.71
C PRO A 117 -26.09 2.15 -12.33
N GLN A 118 -25.45 2.45 -11.20
CA GLN A 118 -25.18 3.83 -10.78
C GLN A 118 -24.12 4.47 -11.70
N PRO A 119 -24.27 5.76 -12.07
CA PRO A 119 -23.27 6.44 -12.89
C PRO A 119 -21.95 6.59 -12.14
N ILE A 120 -20.83 6.33 -12.80
CA ILE A 120 -19.50 6.66 -12.27
C ILE A 120 -19.28 8.16 -12.47
N ARG A 121 -19.40 8.94 -11.39
CA ARG A 121 -19.33 10.40 -11.44
C ARG A 121 -17.91 10.91 -11.36
N TYR A 122 -17.08 10.25 -10.54
CA TYR A 122 -15.76 10.71 -10.18
C TYR A 122 -14.74 9.59 -10.25
N VAL A 123 -13.55 9.90 -10.76
CA VAL A 123 -12.32 9.14 -10.53
C VAL A 123 -11.41 10.03 -9.72
N VAL A 124 -10.92 9.57 -8.58
CA VAL A 124 -9.83 10.23 -7.84
C VAL A 124 -8.55 9.50 -8.15
N ASN A 125 -7.63 10.18 -8.81
CA ASN A 125 -6.26 9.68 -8.98
C ASN A 125 -5.47 10.08 -7.74
N THR A 126 -4.94 9.12 -6.99
CA THR A 126 -4.11 9.38 -5.81
C THR A 126 -2.82 10.10 -6.20
N HIS A 127 -2.27 9.76 -7.37
CA HIS A 127 -1.12 10.38 -8.02
C HIS A 127 -1.08 10.00 -9.51
N GLN A 128 0.00 10.34 -10.22
CA GLN A 128 0.14 10.24 -11.69
C GLN A 128 1.02 9.07 -12.19
N HIS A 129 1.20 8.03 -11.37
CA HIS A 129 1.85 6.79 -11.84
C HIS A 129 0.84 5.91 -12.58
N GLU A 130 1.38 5.16 -13.53
CA GLU A 130 0.62 4.56 -14.62
C GLU A 130 -0.18 3.34 -14.17
N ASP A 131 0.30 2.67 -13.15
CA ASP A 131 -0.37 1.57 -12.49
C ASP A 131 -1.59 2.01 -11.65
N HIS A 132 -1.68 3.30 -11.33
CA HIS A 132 -2.86 3.94 -10.75
C HIS A 132 -3.79 4.62 -11.78
N THR A 133 -3.29 4.97 -12.96
CA THR A 133 -3.97 5.86 -13.94
C THR A 133 -4.14 5.27 -15.35
N GLY A 134 -3.54 4.12 -15.65
CA GLY A 134 -3.55 3.49 -16.97
C GLY A 134 -4.95 3.09 -17.46
N GLY A 135 -5.89 2.91 -16.53
CA GLY A 135 -7.30 2.70 -16.79
C GLY A 135 -8.12 3.97 -17.07
N ASP A 136 -7.57 5.17 -16.86
CA ASP A 136 -8.34 6.42 -16.80
C ASP A 136 -9.09 6.73 -18.10
N ARG A 137 -8.49 6.48 -19.26
CA ARG A 137 -9.13 6.74 -20.56
C ARG A 137 -10.43 5.95 -20.73
N TYR A 138 -10.48 4.73 -20.20
CA TYR A 138 -11.72 3.96 -20.21
C TYR A 138 -12.80 4.61 -19.35
N PHE A 139 -12.49 5.03 -18.13
CA PHE A 139 -13.44 5.76 -17.27
C PHE A 139 -13.85 7.13 -17.83
N ALA A 140 -12.99 7.77 -18.64
CA ALA A 140 -13.36 8.97 -19.39
C ALA A 140 -14.45 8.70 -20.44
N THR A 141 -14.45 7.54 -21.11
CA THR A 141 -15.57 7.15 -22.00
C THR A 141 -16.89 6.95 -21.26
N LEU A 142 -16.85 6.71 -19.95
CA LEU A 142 -18.03 6.57 -19.09
C LEU A 142 -18.53 7.92 -18.54
N GLY A 143 -17.91 9.05 -18.93
CA GLY A 143 -18.31 10.40 -18.52
C GLY A 143 -17.82 10.82 -17.13
N ALA A 144 -16.84 10.13 -16.55
CA ALA A 144 -16.31 10.46 -15.23
C ALA A 144 -15.58 11.82 -15.20
N THR A 145 -15.75 12.57 -14.11
CA THR A 145 -14.92 13.74 -13.80
C THR A 145 -13.69 13.31 -12.99
N PHE A 146 -12.49 13.56 -13.52
CA PHE A 146 -11.23 13.20 -12.88
C PHE A 146 -10.87 14.23 -11.82
N ILE A 147 -10.35 13.74 -10.69
CA ILE A 147 -10.01 14.52 -9.51
C ILE A 147 -8.54 14.24 -9.20
N ALA A 148 -7.69 15.27 -9.34
CA ALA A 148 -6.25 15.15 -9.17
C ALA A 148 -5.65 16.36 -8.45
N GLN A 149 -4.47 16.20 -7.84
CA GLN A 149 -3.76 17.30 -7.20
C GLN A 149 -3.21 18.26 -8.26
N GLU A 150 -3.28 19.56 -8.01
CA GLU A 150 -3.03 20.61 -9.02
C GLU A 150 -1.66 20.54 -9.71
N LYS A 151 -0.62 20.02 -9.03
CA LYS A 151 0.74 19.85 -9.54
C LYS A 151 0.84 18.71 -10.56
N VAL A 152 0.07 17.63 -10.36
CA VAL A 152 0.13 16.41 -11.19
C VAL A 152 -1.03 16.32 -12.18
N ALA A 153 -2.08 17.12 -12.00
CA ALA A 153 -3.25 17.19 -12.88
C ALA A 153 -2.91 17.50 -14.35
N GLY A 154 -1.77 18.15 -14.62
CA GLY A 154 -1.26 18.35 -15.99
C GLY A 154 -0.81 17.04 -16.65
N GLU A 155 -0.15 16.15 -15.90
CA GLU A 155 0.21 14.82 -16.37
C GLU A 155 -1.03 13.95 -16.56
N ILE A 156 -1.99 13.96 -15.62
CA ILE A 156 -3.27 13.26 -15.75
C ILE A 156 -4.02 13.71 -17.03
N GLN A 157 -4.11 15.02 -17.28
CA GLN A 157 -4.74 15.55 -18.49
C GLN A 157 -4.01 15.13 -19.78
N HIS A 158 -2.67 15.07 -19.76
CA HIS A 158 -1.86 14.61 -20.90
C HIS A 158 -2.02 13.10 -21.14
N LEU A 159 -2.00 12.28 -20.09
CA LEU A 159 -2.28 10.85 -20.16
C LEU A 159 -3.63 10.64 -20.84
N LEU A 160 -4.69 11.22 -20.27
CA LEU A 160 -6.07 11.14 -20.73
C LEU A 160 -6.31 11.52 -22.21
N THR A 161 -5.43 12.31 -22.82
CA THR A 161 -5.63 12.86 -24.18
C THR A 161 -4.64 12.36 -25.23
N TRP A 162 -3.45 11.88 -24.84
CA TRP A 162 -2.34 11.71 -25.79
C TRP A 162 -1.54 10.42 -25.64
N ALA A 163 -1.10 10.08 -24.42
CA ALA A 163 -0.25 8.91 -24.23
C ALA A 163 -1.04 7.61 -24.50
N PRO A 164 -0.39 6.52 -24.96
CA PRO A 164 -0.88 5.17 -24.72
C PRO A 164 -0.67 4.79 -23.24
N GLY A 165 -1.42 3.80 -22.75
CA GLY A 165 -0.99 3.02 -21.59
C GLY A 165 0.21 2.13 -21.95
N GLU A 166 0.99 1.67 -20.97
CA GLU A 166 2.25 0.93 -21.17
C GLU A 166 2.09 -0.38 -21.98
N THR A 167 0.89 -0.96 -21.99
CA THR A 167 0.54 -2.15 -22.81
C THR A 167 0.06 -1.80 -24.23
N GLY A 168 -0.05 -0.51 -24.56
CA GLY A 168 -0.98 0.01 -25.56
C GLY A 168 -2.43 -0.04 -25.04
N ASP A 169 -3.17 1.05 -25.21
CA ASP A 169 -4.63 1.05 -25.07
C ASP A 169 -5.31 1.46 -26.37
N SER A 170 -6.57 1.07 -26.55
CA SER A 170 -7.33 1.38 -27.77
C SER A 170 -7.83 2.83 -27.82
N LEU A 171 -7.62 3.59 -26.75
CA LEU A 171 -8.17 4.93 -26.51
C LEU A 171 -7.12 6.05 -26.63
N SER A 172 -5.90 5.71 -27.00
CA SER A 172 -4.84 6.63 -27.41
C SER A 172 -5.33 7.53 -28.55
N HIS A 173 -5.16 8.86 -28.41
CA HIS A 173 -5.67 9.86 -29.38
C HIS A 173 -7.18 9.79 -29.66
N SER A 174 -7.99 9.25 -28.74
CA SER A 174 -9.46 9.09 -28.87
C SER A 174 -10.27 10.37 -29.07
N GLY A 175 -9.65 11.55 -28.99
CA GLY A 175 -10.34 12.84 -29.11
C GLY A 175 -11.25 13.19 -27.92
N LEU A 176 -11.19 12.43 -26.84
CA LEU A 176 -11.93 12.70 -25.60
C LEU A 176 -11.54 14.07 -25.02
N THR A 177 -12.52 14.75 -24.43
CA THR A 177 -12.35 16.02 -23.71
C THR A 177 -12.63 15.87 -22.20
N PRO A 178 -11.91 14.98 -21.49
CA PRO A 178 -12.22 14.66 -20.11
C PRO A 178 -11.90 15.84 -19.18
N THR A 179 -12.75 16.03 -18.18
CA THR A 179 -12.61 17.10 -17.19
C THR A 179 -11.73 16.66 -16.03
N VAL A 180 -10.56 17.29 -15.87
CA VAL A 180 -9.71 17.14 -14.68
C VAL A 180 -9.92 18.32 -13.73
N LYS A 181 -10.67 18.08 -12.64
CA LYS A 181 -10.84 19.03 -11.53
C LYS A 181 -9.62 18.97 -10.61
N LYS A 182 -8.89 20.09 -10.55
CA LYS A 182 -7.70 20.27 -9.71
C LYS A 182 -8.08 20.48 -8.24
N ILE A 183 -7.28 19.90 -7.35
CA ILE A 183 -7.32 20.13 -5.89
C ILE A 183 -5.94 20.65 -5.45
N SER A 184 -5.91 21.75 -4.69
CA SER A 184 -4.68 22.18 -4.00
C SER A 184 -4.46 21.37 -2.72
N LEU A 185 -5.36 21.51 -1.74
CA LEU A 185 -5.27 20.84 -0.44
C LEU A 185 -6.37 19.82 -0.17
N ARG A 186 -7.65 20.18 -0.36
CA ARG A 186 -8.79 19.34 0.03
C ARG A 186 -9.99 19.50 -0.89
N ALA A 187 -10.73 18.42 -1.07
CA ALA A 187 -12.11 18.45 -1.56
C ALA A 187 -12.98 17.47 -0.76
N SER A 188 -14.30 17.52 -0.95
CA SER A 188 -15.24 16.61 -0.30
C SER A 188 -16.35 16.19 -1.26
N TYR A 189 -16.78 14.94 -1.12
CA TYR A 189 -17.76 14.26 -1.97
C TYR A 189 -18.69 13.40 -1.11
N GLY A 190 -19.84 13.01 -1.65
CA GLY A 190 -20.84 12.22 -0.95
C GLY A 190 -21.63 13.00 0.12
N GLY A 191 -22.71 12.39 0.60
CA GLY A 191 -23.58 12.97 1.62
C GLY A 191 -23.25 12.53 3.06
N THR A 192 -24.11 12.91 4.01
CA THR A 192 -24.00 12.59 5.46
C THR A 192 -23.92 11.09 5.77
N LYS A 193 -24.34 10.20 4.85
CA LYS A 193 -24.22 8.75 4.96
C LYS A 193 -22.78 8.27 4.77
N ARG A 194 -22.07 8.78 3.76
CA ARG A 194 -20.71 8.39 3.33
C ARG A 194 -19.94 9.63 2.88
N PRO A 195 -19.50 10.50 3.82
CA PRO A 195 -18.67 11.65 3.50
C PRO A 195 -17.27 11.18 3.10
N VAL A 196 -16.81 11.60 1.93
CA VAL A 196 -15.48 11.31 1.38
C VAL A 196 -14.65 12.58 1.38
N ARG A 197 -13.43 12.53 1.90
CA ARG A 197 -12.47 13.64 1.91
C ARG A 197 -11.26 13.26 1.07
N VAL A 198 -11.01 13.99 0.00
CA VAL A 198 -9.78 13.88 -0.81
C VAL A 198 -8.80 14.93 -0.29
N ILE A 199 -7.59 14.51 0.10
CA ILE A 199 -6.66 15.33 0.90
C ILE A 199 -5.23 15.19 0.38
N HIS A 200 -4.62 16.32 -0.03
CA HIS A 200 -3.17 16.46 -0.12
C HIS A 200 -2.62 16.80 1.27
N LEU A 201 -1.52 16.17 1.69
CA LEU A 201 -0.91 16.38 3.01
C LEU A 201 0.00 17.63 3.09
N GLY A 202 0.00 18.45 2.02
CA GLY A 202 0.61 19.79 1.99
C GLY A 202 2.10 19.81 1.64
N ARG A 203 2.66 18.70 1.15
CA ARG A 203 4.08 18.55 0.80
C ARG A 203 4.24 17.44 -0.26
N PRO A 204 5.26 17.51 -1.15
CA PRO A 204 5.71 16.36 -1.93
C PRO A 204 6.09 15.19 -1.01
N ALA A 205 5.92 13.96 -1.49
CA ALA A 205 6.24 12.76 -0.74
C ALA A 205 6.70 11.63 -1.66
N HIS A 206 5.78 10.81 -2.15
CA HIS A 206 6.06 9.81 -3.19
C HIS A 206 6.15 10.50 -4.56
N THR A 207 5.26 11.46 -4.82
CA THR A 207 5.29 12.39 -5.96
C THR A 207 5.23 13.85 -5.50
N ALA A 208 5.16 14.78 -6.46
CA ALA A 208 4.89 16.18 -6.18
C ALA A 208 3.52 16.43 -5.50
N GLY A 209 2.53 15.54 -5.71
CA GLY A 209 1.11 15.84 -5.54
C GLY A 209 0.24 14.68 -5.01
N ASP A 210 0.74 13.87 -4.09
CA ASP A 210 0.00 12.71 -3.57
C ASP A 210 -1.29 13.10 -2.83
N LEU A 211 -2.37 12.35 -3.06
CA LEU A 211 -3.68 12.47 -2.41
C LEU A 211 -4.03 11.19 -1.64
N VAL A 212 -4.51 11.35 -0.41
CA VAL A 212 -5.24 10.28 0.31
C VAL A 212 -6.76 10.50 0.20
N VAL A 213 -7.52 9.40 0.18
CA VAL A 213 -8.98 9.43 0.20
C VAL A 213 -9.48 8.84 1.52
N TYR A 214 -10.02 9.71 2.37
CA TYR A 214 -10.42 9.38 3.74
C TYR A 214 -11.94 9.46 3.93
N LEU A 215 -12.52 8.40 4.47
CA LEU A 215 -13.95 8.29 4.79
C LEU A 215 -14.14 8.31 6.32
N PRO A 216 -14.20 9.50 6.97
CA PRO A 216 -14.14 9.62 8.42
C PRO A 216 -15.26 8.93 9.20
N LYS A 217 -16.43 8.71 8.59
CA LYS A 217 -17.55 8.00 9.22
C LYS A 217 -17.41 6.48 9.11
N GLN A 218 -16.57 6.01 8.19
CA GLN A 218 -16.31 4.60 7.92
C GLN A 218 -14.97 4.12 8.49
N GLY A 219 -14.09 5.03 8.92
CA GLY A 219 -12.74 4.70 9.39
C GLY A 219 -11.83 4.17 8.28
N VAL A 220 -12.16 4.39 7.01
CA VAL A 220 -11.41 3.86 5.85
C VAL A 220 -10.52 4.95 5.27
N LEU A 221 -9.25 4.64 5.01
CA LEU A 221 -8.32 5.49 4.28
C LEU A 221 -7.67 4.71 3.12
N PHE A 222 -7.80 5.24 1.90
CA PHE A 222 -6.98 4.85 0.75
C PHE A 222 -5.77 5.78 0.72
N ALA A 223 -4.57 5.21 0.79
CA ALA A 223 -3.33 5.96 0.88
C ALA A 223 -2.71 6.31 -0.47
N GLY A 224 -3.07 5.58 -1.53
CA GLY A 224 -2.21 5.46 -2.72
C GLY A 224 -0.81 5.00 -2.31
N ASP A 225 0.19 5.36 -3.10
CA ASP A 225 1.58 4.97 -2.85
C ASP A 225 2.28 5.72 -1.71
N LEU A 226 1.57 6.60 -1.00
CA LEU A 226 2.07 7.06 0.30
C LEU A 226 2.26 5.91 1.30
N VAL A 227 1.53 4.79 1.14
CA VAL A 227 1.73 3.57 1.94
C VAL A 227 1.77 2.36 1.02
N SER A 228 2.90 1.66 0.99
CA SER A 228 3.03 0.29 0.48
C SER A 228 3.16 -0.64 1.69
N ASN A 229 2.50 -1.81 1.70
CA ASN A 229 2.52 -2.72 2.86
C ASN A 229 2.97 -4.13 2.49
N ARG A 230 4.15 -4.54 2.94
CA ARG A 230 4.85 -5.78 2.52
C ARG A 230 5.18 -5.83 1.02
N SER A 231 5.36 -4.66 0.42
CA SER A 231 5.81 -4.43 -0.95
C SER A 231 6.76 -3.24 -0.94
N VAL A 232 7.83 -3.27 -1.72
CA VAL A 232 8.89 -2.24 -1.69
C VAL A 232 8.39 -0.95 -2.38
N PRO A 233 8.33 0.19 -1.67
CA PRO A 233 7.90 1.47 -2.24
C PRO A 233 8.82 1.93 -3.38
N TRP A 234 8.26 2.65 -4.37
CA TRP A 234 9.00 3.17 -5.51
C TRP A 234 9.49 4.61 -5.26
N LEU A 235 10.82 4.83 -5.22
CA LEU A 235 11.43 6.14 -4.90
C LEU A 235 12.00 6.87 -6.15
N LEU A 236 11.60 6.46 -7.36
CA LEU A 236 12.23 6.95 -8.60
C LEU A 236 11.51 8.12 -9.27
N ASP A 237 10.35 8.55 -8.75
CA ASP A 237 9.69 9.77 -9.21
C ASP A 237 10.66 10.99 -9.13
N PRO A 238 10.71 11.87 -10.14
CA PRO A 238 11.62 13.01 -10.12
C PRO A 238 11.43 13.91 -8.89
N ASP A 239 10.19 14.11 -8.44
CA ASP A 239 9.80 15.04 -7.37
C ASP A 239 9.60 14.37 -6.00
N MET A 240 9.94 13.08 -5.89
CA MET A 240 9.96 12.32 -4.64
C MET A 240 10.80 13.02 -3.55
N SER A 241 10.25 13.09 -2.34
CA SER A 241 10.92 13.65 -1.17
C SER A 241 10.79 12.72 0.04
N VAL A 242 11.87 12.00 0.40
CA VAL A 242 11.87 11.09 1.57
C VAL A 242 11.46 11.81 2.85
N ASN A 243 11.94 13.04 3.07
CA ASN A 243 11.58 13.83 4.24
C ASN A 243 10.10 14.25 4.24
N GLY A 244 9.58 14.68 3.08
CA GLY A 244 8.16 15.01 2.95
C GLY A 244 7.26 13.78 3.10
N TRP A 245 7.71 12.61 2.65
CA TRP A 245 7.03 11.33 2.78
C TRP A 245 6.95 10.86 4.24
N LEU A 246 8.07 10.87 4.98
CA LEU A 246 8.08 10.57 6.41
C LEU A 246 7.12 11.47 7.20
N GLN A 247 7.15 12.80 6.95
CA GLN A 247 6.22 13.74 7.59
C GLN A 247 4.75 13.50 7.18
N SER A 248 4.49 13.04 5.96
CA SER A 248 3.16 12.66 5.49
C SER A 248 2.66 11.39 6.19
N LEU A 249 3.51 10.39 6.38
CA LEU A 249 3.21 9.19 7.19
C LEU A 249 2.91 9.56 8.66
N ASP A 250 3.73 10.42 9.28
CA ASP A 250 3.47 10.95 10.63
C ASP A 250 2.10 11.66 10.71
N SER A 251 1.73 12.41 9.66
CA SER A 251 0.45 13.12 9.59
C SER A 251 -0.75 12.17 9.63
N LEU A 252 -0.63 10.97 9.05
CA LEU A 252 -1.67 9.92 9.05
C LEU A 252 -1.83 9.22 10.41
N LEU A 253 -0.84 9.31 11.30
CA LEU A 253 -0.89 8.77 12.67
C LEU A 253 -1.49 9.76 13.69
N THR A 254 -1.76 11.01 13.28
CA THR A 254 -2.35 12.02 14.17
C THR A 254 -3.84 11.78 14.43
N PRO A 255 -4.42 12.27 15.55
CA PRO A 255 -5.85 12.16 15.85
C PRO A 255 -6.81 12.77 14.82
N ALA A 256 -6.30 13.50 13.81
CA ALA A 256 -7.09 13.97 12.66
C ALA A 256 -7.59 12.82 11.77
N PHE A 257 -6.93 11.66 11.82
CA PHE A 257 -7.30 10.44 11.11
C PHE A 257 -7.60 9.32 12.12
N LYS A 258 -8.86 8.88 12.14
CA LYS A 258 -9.32 7.73 12.94
C LYS A 258 -9.45 6.54 11.98
N ILE A 259 -8.30 5.97 11.63
CA ILE A 259 -8.22 4.90 10.63
C ILE A 259 -8.43 3.55 11.30
N GLU A 260 -9.51 2.86 10.93
CA GLU A 260 -9.78 1.46 11.27
C GLU A 260 -9.27 0.52 10.17
N THR A 261 -9.32 0.96 8.91
CA THR A 261 -8.92 0.18 7.74
C THR A 261 -8.12 1.05 6.78
N LEU A 262 -6.93 0.57 6.40
CA LEU A 262 -6.05 1.25 5.44
C LEU A 262 -5.89 0.38 4.20
N VAL A 263 -6.10 1.01 3.04
CA VAL A 263 -5.81 0.44 1.72
C VAL A 263 -4.50 1.09 1.24
N PRO A 264 -3.39 0.35 1.16
CA PRO A 264 -2.13 0.83 0.58
C PRO A 264 -2.27 0.94 -0.95
N GLY A 265 -1.32 1.55 -1.66
CA GLY A 265 -1.23 1.39 -3.13
C GLY A 265 -0.83 -0.03 -3.52
N HIS A 266 0.22 -0.55 -2.86
CA HIS A 266 0.82 -1.86 -3.14
C HIS A 266 0.86 -2.83 -1.96
N GLY A 267 1.06 -4.12 -2.28
CA GLY A 267 1.15 -5.20 -1.31
C GLY A 267 -0.22 -5.64 -0.76
N VAL A 268 -0.34 -5.77 0.57
CA VAL A 268 -1.49 -6.40 1.24
C VAL A 268 -2.26 -5.44 2.15
N LEU A 269 -3.57 -5.68 2.34
CA LEU A 269 -4.33 -4.98 3.39
C LEU A 269 -3.75 -5.32 4.77
N GLY A 270 -3.77 -4.36 5.68
CA GLY A 270 -3.15 -4.50 7.00
C GLY A 270 -3.71 -3.55 8.05
N LYS A 271 -3.26 -3.70 9.30
CA LYS A 271 -3.59 -2.77 10.38
C LYS A 271 -2.98 -1.40 10.06
N PRO A 272 -3.74 -0.29 10.09
CA PRO A 272 -3.27 1.01 9.60
C PRO A 272 -1.91 1.45 10.12
N GLN A 273 -1.71 1.38 11.45
CA GLN A 273 -0.44 1.76 12.08
C GLN A 273 0.73 0.89 11.60
N ALA A 274 0.55 -0.43 11.49
CA ALA A 274 1.60 -1.34 11.05
C ALA A 274 1.96 -1.13 9.57
N SER A 275 0.96 -0.88 8.70
CA SER A 275 1.19 -0.55 7.29
C SER A 275 1.97 0.76 7.12
N ILE A 276 1.57 1.81 7.85
CA ILE A 276 2.26 3.11 7.85
C ILE A 276 3.70 2.96 8.36
N GLN A 277 3.89 2.24 9.47
CA GLN A 277 5.21 1.99 10.05
C GLN A 277 6.11 1.16 9.11
N PHE A 278 5.57 0.19 8.37
CA PHE A 278 6.35 -0.57 7.39
C PHE A 278 6.96 0.36 6.32
N THR A 279 6.16 1.24 5.71
CA THR A 279 6.67 2.22 4.72
C THR A 279 7.68 3.16 5.38
N TYR A 280 7.38 3.65 6.60
CA TYR A 280 8.24 4.56 7.35
C TYR A 280 9.64 3.96 7.61
N HIS A 281 9.69 2.73 8.11
CA HIS A 281 10.95 2.04 8.39
C HIS A 281 11.72 1.73 7.10
N TYR A 282 11.06 1.28 6.03
CA TYR A 282 11.76 1.07 4.74
C TYR A 282 12.45 2.36 4.25
N LEU A 283 11.75 3.50 4.31
CA LEU A 283 12.29 4.81 3.90
C LEU A 283 13.49 5.27 4.75
N LEU A 284 13.51 4.94 6.05
CA LEU A 284 14.67 5.20 6.91
C LEU A 284 15.84 4.27 6.55
N ASP A 285 15.59 2.96 6.56
CA ASP A 285 16.61 1.92 6.39
C ASP A 285 17.31 2.05 5.03
N VAL A 286 16.55 2.24 3.94
CA VAL A 286 17.11 2.40 2.58
C VAL A 286 17.94 3.68 2.46
N ARG A 287 17.55 4.77 3.14
CA ARG A 287 18.28 6.04 3.13
C ARG A 287 19.57 5.95 3.94
N GLU A 288 19.51 5.36 5.14
CA GLU A 288 20.69 5.14 5.97
C GLU A 288 21.69 4.22 5.26
N LYS A 289 21.20 3.11 4.72
CA LYS A 289 22.00 2.15 3.94
C LYS A 289 22.67 2.79 2.73
N ALA A 290 21.92 3.55 1.93
CA ALA A 290 22.47 4.26 0.78
C ALA A 290 23.51 5.31 1.17
N SER A 291 23.28 6.06 2.25
CA SER A 291 24.23 7.06 2.76
C SER A 291 25.51 6.41 3.29
N THR A 292 25.40 5.30 4.01
CA THR A 292 26.52 4.52 4.54
C THR A 292 27.37 3.91 3.41
N VAL A 293 26.74 3.25 2.43
CA VAL A 293 27.41 2.69 1.26
C VAL A 293 28.08 3.79 0.43
N ALA A 294 27.46 4.97 0.30
CA ALA A 294 28.09 6.15 -0.27
C ALA A 294 29.33 6.61 0.53
N ALA A 295 29.25 6.69 1.85
CA ALA A 295 30.37 7.11 2.71
C ALA A 295 31.60 6.19 2.59
N TRP A 296 31.39 4.89 2.36
CA TRP A 296 32.48 3.92 2.10
C TRP A 296 33.24 4.13 0.78
N GLY A 297 32.72 4.96 -0.14
CA GLY A 297 33.37 5.21 -1.43
C GLY A 297 33.26 4.06 -2.44
N THR A 298 32.31 3.13 -2.25
CA THR A 298 32.01 2.05 -3.21
C THR A 298 31.63 2.60 -4.59
N LYS A 299 31.73 1.80 -5.65
CA LYS A 299 31.25 2.20 -6.99
C LYS A 299 29.77 1.89 -7.17
N LEU A 300 29.09 2.64 -8.07
CA LEU A 300 27.66 2.51 -8.32
C LEU A 300 27.23 1.09 -8.77
N ASN A 301 28.11 0.37 -9.46
CA ASN A 301 27.89 -1.01 -9.90
C ASN A 301 28.02 -2.05 -8.77
N GLN A 302 28.47 -1.65 -7.57
CA GLN A 302 28.58 -2.51 -6.39
C GLN A 302 27.37 -2.37 -5.44
N ILE A 303 26.31 -1.66 -5.87
CA ILE A 303 25.13 -1.43 -5.03
C ILE A 303 24.39 -2.72 -4.67
N ARG A 304 24.41 -3.75 -5.54
CA ARG A 304 23.84 -5.05 -5.20
C ARG A 304 24.64 -5.75 -4.08
N ASP A 305 25.96 -5.65 -4.10
CA ASP A 305 26.85 -6.26 -3.10
C ASP A 305 26.66 -5.68 -1.69
N TRP A 306 26.48 -4.35 -1.60
CA TRP A 306 26.52 -3.62 -0.32
C TRP A 306 25.18 -3.04 0.13
N GLY A 307 24.23 -2.87 -0.79
CA GLY A 307 22.95 -2.18 -0.57
C GLY A 307 21.85 -3.03 0.07
N TYR A 308 22.00 -4.36 0.07
CA TYR A 308 21.01 -5.32 0.54
C TYR A 308 20.49 -5.07 1.97
N LEU A 309 19.17 -5.16 2.16
CA LEU A 309 18.44 -5.06 3.42
C LEU A 309 17.59 -6.33 3.67
N GLY A 310 18.17 -7.33 4.34
CA GLY A 310 17.53 -8.64 4.54
C GLY A 310 16.18 -8.64 5.27
N ALA A 311 15.83 -7.57 6.00
CA ALA A 311 14.50 -7.40 6.60
C ALA A 311 13.36 -7.28 5.56
N TYR A 312 13.69 -6.98 4.29
CA TYR A 312 12.75 -6.81 3.18
C TYR A 312 12.94 -7.85 2.07
N GLU A 313 13.82 -8.83 2.26
CA GLU A 313 14.04 -9.91 1.28
C GLU A 313 12.75 -10.72 1.05
N GLY A 314 12.52 -11.12 -0.20
CA GLY A 314 11.35 -11.91 -0.59
C GLY A 314 10.02 -11.15 -0.56
N LEU A 315 10.02 -9.83 -0.31
CA LEU A 315 8.86 -8.98 -0.50
C LEU A 315 8.63 -8.65 -1.98
N GLU A 316 7.37 -8.32 -2.31
CA GLU A 316 6.97 -7.81 -3.62
C GLU A 316 7.87 -6.62 -4.01
N PHE A 317 8.43 -6.65 -5.22
CA PHE A 317 9.37 -5.67 -5.77
C PHE A 317 10.75 -5.50 -5.10
N TYR A 318 11.17 -6.41 -4.21
CA TYR A 318 12.51 -6.30 -3.61
C TYR A 318 13.64 -6.43 -4.65
N GLU A 319 13.69 -7.50 -5.45
CA GLU A 319 14.79 -7.71 -6.41
C GLU A 319 14.81 -6.70 -7.56
N GLU A 320 13.63 -6.19 -7.93
CA GLU A 320 13.44 -5.26 -9.04
C GLU A 320 13.65 -3.81 -8.62
N VAL A 321 13.07 -3.37 -7.50
CA VAL A 321 12.93 -1.94 -7.14
C VAL A 321 13.86 -1.52 -6.01
N HIS A 322 14.15 -2.38 -5.01
CA HIS A 322 15.02 -1.99 -3.88
C HIS A 322 16.40 -1.51 -4.35
N PHE A 323 17.04 -2.23 -5.27
CA PHE A 323 18.35 -1.83 -5.79
C PHE A 323 18.32 -0.58 -6.67
N MET A 324 17.17 -0.27 -7.30
CA MET A 324 16.98 1.01 -8.00
C MET A 324 16.83 2.16 -7.01
N ASN A 325 16.05 1.97 -5.93
CA ASN A 325 15.91 2.92 -4.82
C ASN A 325 17.28 3.21 -4.16
N MET A 326 18.06 2.16 -3.89
CA MET A 326 19.43 2.27 -3.41
C MET A 326 20.30 3.11 -4.36
N ARG A 327 20.18 2.90 -5.69
CA ARG A 327 20.94 3.68 -6.69
C ARG A 327 20.50 5.14 -6.77
N ARG A 328 19.20 5.46 -6.59
CA ARG A 328 18.67 6.83 -6.45
C ARG A 328 19.29 7.53 -5.25
N LEU A 329 19.17 6.92 -4.06
CA LEU A 329 19.59 7.54 -2.80
C LEU A 329 21.11 7.57 -2.62
N TYR A 330 21.84 6.59 -3.16
CA TYR A 330 23.30 6.61 -3.20
C TYR A 330 23.80 7.82 -3.99
N ASN A 331 23.19 8.09 -5.15
CA ASN A 331 23.52 9.26 -5.97
C ASN A 331 23.19 10.56 -5.23
N GLU A 332 22.02 10.63 -4.58
CA GLU A 332 21.60 11.77 -3.75
C GLU A 332 22.62 12.04 -2.61
N ALA A 333 23.05 11.01 -1.88
CA ALA A 333 24.08 11.10 -0.85
C ALA A 333 25.47 11.52 -1.38
N LYS A 334 25.73 11.33 -2.68
CA LYS A 334 26.92 11.82 -3.39
C LYS A 334 26.73 13.22 -4.01
N GLY A 335 25.57 13.86 -3.85
CA GLY A 335 25.23 15.13 -4.52
C GLY A 335 24.99 14.99 -6.03
N ILE A 336 24.89 13.77 -6.55
CA ILE A 336 24.64 13.48 -7.95
C ILE A 336 23.13 13.55 -8.19
N LYS A 337 22.68 14.52 -9.00
CA LYS A 337 21.27 14.60 -9.41
C LYS A 337 20.88 13.35 -10.18
N THR A 338 19.84 12.65 -9.71
CA THR A 338 19.28 11.53 -10.46
C THR A 338 18.48 12.04 -11.65
N PRO A 339 18.66 11.48 -12.87
CA PRO A 339 17.86 11.87 -14.04
C PRO A 339 16.37 11.54 -13.83
N GLY A 340 15.48 12.50 -14.13
CA GLY A 340 14.04 12.28 -14.04
C GLY A 340 13.49 11.26 -15.05
N ARG A 341 12.20 10.92 -14.90
CA ARG A 341 11.43 9.83 -15.57
C ARG A 341 11.87 9.50 -17.02
N LYS A 342 12.10 10.52 -17.86
CA LYS A 342 12.52 10.39 -19.29
C LYS A 342 13.87 9.68 -19.52
N ASN A 343 14.73 9.57 -18.50
CA ASN A 343 16.08 8.98 -18.62
C ASN A 343 16.25 7.67 -17.81
N MET A 344 15.17 7.09 -17.25
CA MET A 344 15.27 5.84 -16.46
C MET A 344 15.73 4.61 -17.24
N HIS A 345 15.74 4.64 -18.58
CA HIS A 345 16.31 3.56 -19.40
C HIS A 345 17.81 3.27 -19.09
N VAL A 346 18.52 4.24 -18.49
CA VAL A 346 19.92 4.11 -18.01
C VAL A 346 20.06 3.23 -16.76
N PHE A 347 18.94 2.81 -16.15
CA PHE A 347 18.92 1.90 -14.99
C PHE A 347 18.64 0.43 -15.37
N LYS A 348 18.14 0.14 -16.59
CA LYS A 348 17.87 -1.23 -17.07
C LYS A 348 19.09 -1.94 -17.71
N ARG A 349 20.27 -1.30 -17.76
CA ARG A 349 21.47 -1.80 -18.48
C ARG A 349 22.82 -1.40 -17.84
N THR A 350 23.03 -1.73 -16.57
CA THR A 350 24.35 -1.81 -15.90
C THR A 350 24.28 -2.75 -14.71
#